data_AF-A0A2V7M9V4-F1
#
_entry.id   AF-A0A2V7M9V4-F1
#
_cell.length_a   1.000
_cell.length_b   1.000
_cell.length_c   1.000
_cell.angle_alpha   90.00
_cell.angle_beta   90.00
_cell.angle_gamma   90.00
#
_symmetry.space_group_name_H-M   'P 1'
#
loop_
_entity.id
_entity.type
_entity.pdbx_description
1 polymer ?
#
loop_
_entity_poly.entity_id
_entity_poly.type
_entity_poly.pdbx_seq_one_letter_code
_entity_poly.pdbx_strand_id
1 'polypeptide(L)' 'MGMLKEMDIFVRSHLTPLKDEQVSLMRARWERDKRKQKQPSAPPKRRRAAKAVEPAPEPVVAAESRPKRRRRTAA' A
#
# COMPACT_ATOMS: atom_id res chain seq x y z
N MET A 1 -19.34 -10.95 -17.36
CA MET A 1 -18.37 -11.92 -16.77
C MET A 1 -16.91 -11.47 -16.80
N GLY A 2 -16.53 -10.36 -17.47
CA GLY A 2 -15.11 -9.97 -17.62
C GLY A 2 -14.38 -9.77 -16.28
N MET A 3 -14.94 -8.99 -15.36
CA MET A 3 -14.32 -8.67 -14.07
C MET A 3 -14.08 -9.90 -13.18
N LEU A 4 -14.99 -10.88 -13.18
CA LEU A 4 -14.83 -12.12 -12.40
C LEU A 4 -13.70 -12.98 -12.95
N LYS A 5 -13.60 -13.09 -14.29
CA LYS A 5 -12.53 -13.84 -14.96
C LYS A 5 -11.16 -13.22 -14.73
N GLU A 6 -11.06 -11.90 -14.74
CA GLU A 6 -9.81 -11.16 -14.42
C GLU A 6 -9.34 -11.34 -12.98
N MET A 7 -10.23 -11.81 -12.11
CA MET A 7 -9.93 -12.12 -10.70
C MET A 7 -9.82 -13.63 -10.47
N ASP A 8 -9.73 -14.42 -11.55
CA ASP A 8 -9.67 -15.88 -11.53
C ASP A 8 -10.85 -16.55 -10.79
N ILE A 9 -12.01 -15.89 -10.79
CA ILE A 9 -13.26 -16.41 -10.23
C ILE A 9 -14.07 -17.08 -11.35
N PHE A 10 -14.12 -18.41 -11.31
CA PHE A 10 -14.88 -19.22 -12.26
C PHE A 10 -16.20 -19.68 -11.66
N VAL A 11 -17.31 -19.28 -12.30
CA VAL A 11 -18.67 -19.69 -11.93
C VAL A 11 -19.37 -20.34 -13.11
N ARG A 12 -20.18 -21.37 -12.84
CA ARG A 12 -20.94 -22.08 -13.87
C ARG A 12 -22.09 -21.23 -14.43
N SER A 13 -22.63 -20.32 -13.63
CA SER A 13 -23.68 -19.37 -14.03
C SER A 13 -23.52 -18.04 -13.29
N HIS A 14 -24.10 -16.97 -13.82
CA HIS A 14 -24.15 -15.64 -13.17
C HIS A 14 -25.01 -15.61 -11.90
N LEU A 15 -25.82 -16.64 -11.67
CA LEU A 15 -26.65 -16.78 -10.47
C LEU A 15 -25.97 -17.62 -9.38
N THR A 16 -24.80 -18.19 -9.65
CA THR A 16 -24.07 -18.95 -8.63
C THR A 16 -23.64 -17.98 -7.52
N PRO A 17 -24.02 -18.22 -6.26
CA PRO A 17 -23.62 -17.37 -5.15
C PRO A 17 -22.09 -17.39 -5.00
N LEU A 18 -21.52 -16.21 -4.82
CA LEU A 18 -20.08 -16.04 -4.60
C LEU A 18 -19.76 -16.23 -3.12
N LYS A 19 -18.54 -16.68 -2.83
CA LYS A 19 -18.03 -16.71 -1.45
C LYS A 19 -17.80 -15.28 -0.96
N ASP A 20 -17.93 -15.04 0.34
CA ASP A 20 -17.75 -13.71 0.94
C ASP A 20 -16.38 -13.10 0.66
N GLU A 21 -15.34 -13.94 0.59
CA GLU A 21 -13.97 -13.54 0.21
C GLU A 21 -13.91 -12.99 -1.23
N GLN A 22 -14.60 -13.66 -2.15
CA GLN A 22 -14.67 -13.25 -3.57
C GLN A 22 -15.41 -11.94 -3.73
N VAL A 23 -16.52 -11.77 -3.01
CA VAL A 23 -17.30 -10.51 -2.97
C VAL A 23 -16.46 -9.37 -2.41
N SER A 24 -15.71 -9.63 -1.34
CA SER A 24 -14.84 -8.64 -0.69
C SER A 24 -13.73 -8.15 -1.62
N LEU A 25 -13.09 -9.06 -2.35
CA LEU A 25 -12.09 -8.72 -3.36
C LEU A 25 -12.69 -7.88 -4.49
N MET A 26 -13.86 -8.26 -4.99
CA MET A 26 -14.54 -7.52 -6.05
C MET A 26 -14.88 -6.09 -5.60
N ARG A 27 -15.42 -5.92 -4.38
CA ARG A 27 -15.71 -4.60 -3.80
C ARG A 27 -14.45 -3.75 -3.65
N ALA A 28 -13.34 -4.34 -3.18
CA ALA A 28 -12.09 -3.61 -3.03
C ALA A 28 -11.54 -3.12 -4.38
N ARG A 29 -11.64 -3.94 -5.43
CA ARG A 29 -11.27 -3.55 -6.80
C ARG A 29 -12.19 -2.46 -7.34
N TRP A 30 -13.50 -2.61 -7.16
CA TRP A 30 -14.49 -1.62 -7.57
C TRP A 30 -14.27 -0.26 -6.91
N GLU A 31 -14.02 -0.24 -5.60
CA GLU A 31 -13.75 1.00 -4.88
C GLU A 31 -12.43 1.65 -5.32
N ARG A 32 -11.39 0.86 -5.64
CA ARG A 32 -10.16 1.40 -6.23
C ARG A 32 -10.41 2.01 -7.60
N ASP A 33 -11.18 1.34 -8.46
CA ASP A 33 -11.52 1.85 -9.80
C ASP A 33 -12.32 3.16 -9.70
N LYS A 34 -13.37 3.16 -8.88
CA LYS A 34 -14.15 4.36 -8.58
C LYS A 34 -13.31 5.51 -8.02
N ARG A 35 -12.32 5.23 -7.16
CA ARG A 35 -11.35 6.26 -6.69
C ARG A 35 -10.46 6.77 -7.81
N LYS A 36 -10.00 5.90 -8.73
CA LYS A 36 -9.23 6.30 -9.91
C LYS A 36 -10.04 7.15 -10.88
N GLN A 37 -11.34 6.88 -11.03
CA GLN A 37 -12.22 7.69 -11.88
C GLN A 37 -12.49 9.07 -11.27
N LYS A 38 -12.58 9.16 -9.94
CA LYS A 38 -12.83 10.43 -9.23
C LYS A 38 -11.57 11.29 -9.04
N GLN A 39 -10.38 10.69 -9.09
CA GLN A 39 -9.11 11.40 -8.95
C GLN A 39 -8.29 11.18 -10.21
N PRO A 40 -8.18 12.17 -11.13
CA PRO A 40 -7.31 12.04 -12.28
C PRO A 40 -5.88 11.81 -11.78
N SER A 41 -5.34 10.66 -12.17
CA SER A 41 -4.03 10.09 -11.82
C SER A 41 -2.97 11.13 -11.44
N ALA A 42 -2.79 11.39 -10.15
CA ALA A 42 -1.53 11.91 -9.66
C ALA A 42 -0.43 10.87 -9.96
N PRO A 43 0.73 11.27 -10.51
CA PRO A 43 1.71 10.33 -11.07
C PRO A 43 2.19 9.34 -10.01
N PRO A 44 2.47 8.08 -10.39
CA PRO A 44 2.81 7.03 -9.45
C PRO A 44 4.11 7.36 -8.72
N LYS A 45 3.99 7.83 -7.48
CA LYS A 45 5.11 8.03 -6.58
C LYS A 45 5.66 6.65 -6.23
N ARG A 46 6.66 6.20 -7.00
CA ARG A 46 7.48 5.00 -6.76
C ARG A 46 7.89 4.96 -5.28
N ARG A 47 7.11 4.29 -4.43
CA ARG A 47 7.52 4.00 -3.06
C ARG A 47 8.12 2.60 -3.03
N ARG A 48 9.35 2.57 -3.55
CA ARG A 48 10.48 1.75 -3.12
C ARG A 48 10.22 0.26 -2.95
N ALA A 49 10.74 -0.51 -3.90
CA ALA A 49 11.43 -1.75 -3.53
C ALA A 49 12.60 -1.40 -2.58
N ALA A 50 12.84 -2.30 -1.62
CA ALA A 50 13.91 -2.35 -0.62
C ALA A 50 13.63 -1.76 0.78
N LYS A 51 14.03 -2.57 1.78
CA LYS A 51 13.97 -2.42 3.25
C LYS A 51 12.62 -2.86 3.85
N ALA A 52 12.47 -4.10 4.33
CA ALA A 52 13.05 -4.64 5.57
C ALA A 52 12.95 -3.64 6.74
N VAL A 53 12.44 -4.12 7.87
CA VAL A 53 12.30 -3.45 9.17
C VAL A 53 10.99 -2.64 9.33
N GLU A 54 10.15 -3.21 10.19
CA GLU A 54 9.02 -2.66 10.92
C GLU A 54 9.28 -1.22 11.44
N PRO A 55 8.37 -0.24 11.27
CA PRO A 55 8.52 1.06 11.94
C PRO A 55 7.49 1.27 13.04
N ALA A 56 7.99 1.27 14.28
CA ALA A 56 7.42 2.01 15.40
C ALA A 56 7.40 3.53 15.09
N PRO A 57 6.40 4.30 15.56
CA PRO A 57 6.31 5.73 15.28
C PRO A 57 7.34 6.53 16.08
N GLU A 58 8.15 7.34 15.40
CA GLU A 58 9.17 8.21 15.98
C GLU A 58 8.61 9.56 16.51
N PRO A 59 9.23 10.13 17.56
CA PRO A 59 8.75 11.27 18.34
C PRO A 59 9.09 12.63 17.73
N VAL A 60 8.28 13.64 18.05
CA VAL A 60 8.61 15.07 17.93
C VAL A 60 9.06 15.58 19.29
N VAL A 61 10.07 16.45 19.28
CA VAL A 61 10.22 17.71 20.06
C VAL A 61 11.67 17.94 20.51
N ALA A 62 12.20 19.09 20.11
CA ALA A 62 13.28 19.86 20.72
C ALA A 62 14.68 19.21 20.76
N ALA A 63 15.79 19.92 20.82
CA ALA A 63 16.23 21.29 20.57
C ALA A 63 17.74 21.20 20.84
N GLU A 64 18.54 22.08 20.23
CA GLU A 64 19.94 22.33 20.60
C GLU A 64 20.91 21.16 20.30
N SER A 65 22.14 21.32 19.85
CA SER A 65 22.99 22.46 19.57
C SER A 65 24.18 21.91 18.75
N ARG A 66 24.66 22.70 17.79
CA ARG A 66 25.93 22.55 17.03
C ARG A 66 27.15 22.17 17.94
N PRO A 67 28.37 21.91 17.39
CA PRO A 67 28.76 21.13 16.22
C PRO A 67 30.10 20.33 16.43
N LYS A 68 30.54 19.61 15.38
CA LYS A 68 31.95 19.49 14.91
C LYS A 68 33.03 18.86 15.85
N ARG A 69 33.27 17.56 15.62
CA ARG A 69 34.58 16.87 15.47
C ARG A 69 35.60 16.99 16.63
N ARG A 70 35.94 15.84 17.23
CA ARG A 70 37.34 15.53 17.57
C ARG A 70 37.61 14.02 17.54
N ARG A 71 38.47 13.63 16.58
CA ARG A 71 39.22 12.37 16.59
C ARG A 71 40.10 12.33 17.85
N ARG A 72 40.25 11.14 18.47
CA ARG A 72 41.50 10.51 18.97
C ARG A 72 41.10 9.30 19.84
N THR A 73 41.47 8.07 19.47
CA THR A 73 42.74 7.33 19.76
C THR A 73 42.63 6.50 21.05
N ALA A 74 43.08 5.24 20.94
CA ALA A 74 43.15 4.13 21.89
C ALA A 74 43.16 4.37 23.42
N ALA A 75 42.56 3.41 24.14
CA ALA A 75 43.12 2.73 25.31
C ALA A 75 42.50 1.32 25.38
#